data_AF-V5H0J4-F1
#
_entry.id   AF-V5H0J4-F1
#
_cell.length_a   1.000
_cell.length_b   1.000
_cell.length_c   1.000
_cell.angle_alpha   90.00
_cell.angle_beta   90.00
_cell.angle_gamma   90.00
#
_symmetry.space_group_name_H-M   'P 1'
#
loop_
_entity.id
_entity.type
_entity.pdbx_description
1 polymer ?
#
loop_
_entity_poly.entity_id
_entity_poly.type
_entity_poly.pdbx_seq_one_letter_code
_entity_poly.pdbx_strand_id
1 'polypeptide(L)'
;MEFMREYQALVHMTKITDNDMPSVAELDENKHSVYYLPHHSVLKEASLTTKLRAVFDACAKSETGLSLNDNNLLTSPTIQDDLFSILVRYRKHTYVITADIAKMYRQILVTEEQRDMQRILWLVAPDQELQDYKLNTLMYGTSPASFIATCCLHELAFQNQTKFPK
;
A
#
# COMPACT_ATOMS: atom_id res chain seq x y z
N MET A 1 -12.74 15.84 -7.06
CA MET A 1 -12.05 14.88 -7.96
C MET A 1 -10.53 15.14 -8.04
N GLU A 2 -9.91 15.44 -6.90
CA GLU A 2 -8.48 15.78 -6.82
C GLU A 2 -7.63 14.56 -6.41
N PHE A 3 -8.21 13.68 -5.59
CA PHE A 3 -7.55 12.47 -5.05
C PHE A 3 -6.99 11.54 -6.13
N MET A 4 -7.80 11.12 -7.12
CA MET A 4 -7.34 10.21 -8.17
C MET A 4 -6.26 10.84 -9.05
N ARG A 5 -6.41 12.14 -9.36
CA ARG A 5 -5.41 12.89 -10.13
C ARG A 5 -4.08 12.97 -9.39
N GLU A 6 -4.10 13.26 -8.09
CA GLU A 6 -2.90 13.27 -7.25
C GLU A 6 -2.25 11.88 -7.21
N TYR A 7 -3.05 10.83 -7.02
CA TYR A 7 -2.54 9.45 -6.97
C TYR A 7 -1.86 9.02 -8.27
N GLN A 8 -2.44 9.36 -9.42
CA GLN A 8 -1.81 9.09 -10.71
C GLN A 8 -0.57 9.96 -10.95
N ALA A 9 -0.62 11.25 -10.59
CA ALA A 9 0.51 12.16 -10.73
C ALA A 9 1.73 11.73 -9.88
N LEU A 10 1.47 11.14 -8.72
CA LEU A 10 2.51 10.57 -7.84
C LEU A 10 2.88 9.12 -8.22
N VAL A 11 2.32 8.58 -9.31
CA VAL A 11 2.57 7.21 -9.79
C VAL A 11 2.18 6.15 -8.75
N HIS A 12 1.30 6.47 -7.81
CA HIS A 12 0.79 5.52 -6.82
C HIS A 12 -0.22 4.53 -7.40
N MET A 13 -0.79 4.85 -8.56
CA MET A 13 -1.68 3.97 -9.30
C MET A 13 -1.55 4.18 -10.80
N THR A 14 -1.91 3.15 -11.56
CA THR A 14 -1.97 3.19 -13.03
C THR A 14 -3.36 2.74 -13.48
N LYS A 15 -3.91 3.42 -14.48
CA LYS A 15 -5.15 3.00 -15.12
C LYS A 15 -4.87 1.75 -15.97
N ILE A 16 -5.70 0.73 -15.83
CA ILE A 16 -5.61 -0.48 -16.65
C ILE A 16 -6.31 -0.18 -17.98
N THR A 17 -5.64 -0.50 -19.09
CA THR A 17 -6.23 -0.44 -20.44
C THR A 17 -6.61 -1.84 -20.91
N ASP A 18 -7.42 -1.95 -21.97
CA ASP A 18 -7.85 -3.26 -22.50
C ASP A 18 -6.67 -4.18 -22.88
N ASN A 19 -5.50 -3.59 -23.20
CA ASN A 19 -4.27 -4.33 -23.50
C ASN A 19 -3.53 -4.84 -22.26
N ASP A 20 -3.83 -4.30 -21.07
CA ASP A 20 -3.25 -4.69 -19.78
C ASP A 20 -4.12 -5.73 -19.05
N MET A 21 -5.30 -6.05 -19.60
CA MET A 21 -6.15 -7.09 -19.06
C MET A 21 -5.58 -8.45 -19.45
N PRO A 22 -5.36 -9.37 -18.49
CA PRO A 22 -4.95 -10.72 -18.82
C PRO A 22 -6.01 -11.34 -19.73
N SER A 23 -5.54 -11.99 -20.79
CA SER A 23 -6.41 -12.77 -21.67
C SER A 23 -7.07 -13.90 -20.87
N VAL A 24 -8.27 -14.33 -21.30
CA VAL A 24 -9.00 -15.43 -20.65
C VAL A 24 -8.13 -16.69 -20.51
N ALA A 25 -7.26 -16.95 -21.48
CA ALA A 25 -6.31 -18.05 -21.45
C ALA A 25 -5.24 -17.95 -20.34
N GLU A 26 -4.80 -16.73 -19.98
CA GLU A 26 -3.80 -16.51 -18.91
C GLU A 26 -4.39 -16.67 -17.51
N LEU A 27 -5.69 -16.43 -17.37
CA LEU A 27 -6.46 -16.65 -16.14
C LEU A 27 -6.69 -18.15 -15.91
N ASP A 28 -7.06 -18.90 -16.96
CA ASP A 28 -7.36 -20.34 -16.89
C ASP A 28 -6.14 -21.21 -16.56
N GLU A 29 -4.93 -20.79 -16.94
CA GLU A 29 -3.69 -21.51 -16.65
C GLU A 29 -3.15 -21.28 -15.22
N ASN A 30 -3.87 -20.58 -14.34
CA ASN A 30 -3.42 -20.19 -12.98
C ASN A 30 -2.09 -19.41 -12.97
N LYS A 31 -1.65 -18.88 -14.12
CA LYS A 31 -0.38 -18.14 -14.23
C LYS A 31 -0.51 -16.71 -13.73
N HIS A 32 -1.74 -16.17 -13.73
CA HIS A 32 -1.99 -14.77 -13.39
C HIS A 32 -3.10 -14.64 -12.36
N SER A 33 -2.75 -14.26 -11.12
CA SER A 33 -3.74 -14.02 -10.06
C SER A 33 -4.16 -12.55 -10.06
N VAL A 34 -5.46 -12.30 -10.13
CA VAL A 34 -6.05 -10.96 -10.07
C VAL A 34 -6.93 -10.84 -8.84
N TYR A 35 -6.79 -9.74 -8.11
CA TYR A 35 -7.59 -9.47 -6.92
C TYR A 35 -8.08 -8.01 -6.91
N TYR A 36 -9.40 -7.85 -6.82
CA TYR A 36 -10.05 -6.56 -6.67
C TYR A 36 -10.33 -6.27 -5.21
N LEU A 37 -9.77 -5.16 -4.72
CA LEU A 37 -9.94 -4.69 -3.36
C LEU A 37 -11.21 -3.85 -3.25
N PRO A 38 -12.19 -4.27 -2.43
CA PRO A 38 -13.25 -3.39 -2.00
C PRO A 38 -12.64 -2.19 -1.29
N HIS A 39 -13.23 -1.03 -1.52
CA HIS A 39 -12.77 0.19 -0.87
C HIS A 39 -13.94 1.13 -0.63
N HIS A 40 -13.76 1.98 0.37
CA HIS A 40 -14.69 3.04 0.68
C HIS A 40 -13.92 4.33 0.94
N SER A 41 -14.58 5.46 0.71
CA SER A 41 -14.00 6.76 0.97
C SER A 41 -14.39 7.27 2.35
N VAL A 42 -13.40 7.79 3.07
CA VAL A 42 -13.59 8.46 4.36
C VAL A 42 -13.29 9.94 4.16
N LEU A 43 -14.31 10.76 4.38
CA LEU A 43 -14.17 12.21 4.39
C LEU A 43 -13.78 12.67 5.79
N LYS A 44 -12.66 13.39 5.88
CA LYS A 44 -12.21 14.02 7.11
C LYS A 44 -12.15 15.53 6.89
N GLU A 45 -13.28 16.19 7.05
CA GLU A 45 -13.45 17.62 6.76
C GLU A 45 -12.48 18.51 7.55
N ALA A 46 -12.11 18.10 8.76
CA ALA A 46 -11.13 18.78 9.62
C ALA A 46 -9.66 18.60 9.18
N SER A 47 -9.39 17.79 8.15
CA SER A 47 -8.04 17.57 7.62
C SER A 47 -7.64 18.70 6.67
N LEU A 48 -6.57 19.43 7.00
CA LEU A 48 -6.05 20.53 6.18
C LEU A 48 -5.39 20.03 4.88
N THR A 49 -4.81 18.83 4.87
CA THR A 49 -3.97 18.33 3.77
C THR A 49 -4.60 17.20 2.95
N THR A 50 -5.51 16.42 3.52
CA THR A 50 -6.17 15.29 2.83
C THR A 50 -7.61 15.15 3.30
N LYS A 51 -8.54 15.84 2.63
CA LYS A 51 -9.98 15.81 2.96
C LYS A 51 -10.64 14.47 2.61
N LEU A 52 -10.14 13.76 1.60
CA LEU A 52 -10.62 12.45 1.17
C LEU A 52 -9.52 11.41 1.35
N ARG A 53 -9.86 10.26 1.96
CA ARG A 53 -8.97 9.08 2.06
C ARG A 53 -9.72 7.85 1.57
N ALA A 54 -9.13 7.10 0.65
CA ALA A 54 -9.63 5.77 0.29
C ALA A 54 -9.09 4.74 1.30
N VAL A 55 -9.97 3.89 1.81
CA VAL A 55 -9.61 2.74 2.66
C VAL A 55 -9.83 1.50 1.83
N PHE A 56 -8.77 0.73 1.62
CA PHE A 56 -8.77 -0.52 0.87
C PHE A 56 -8.86 -1.70 1.83
N ASP A 57 -9.81 -2.61 1.61
CA ASP A 57 -10.05 -3.75 2.49
C ASP A 57 -9.42 -5.01 1.93
N ALA A 58 -8.25 -5.38 2.46
CA ALA A 58 -7.56 -6.63 2.13
C ALA A 58 -8.06 -7.84 2.95
N CYS A 59 -8.98 -7.63 3.89
CA CYS A 59 -9.61 -8.68 4.69
C CYS A 59 -11.00 -9.08 4.13
N ALA A 60 -11.51 -8.35 3.14
CA ALA A 60 -12.74 -8.73 2.47
C ALA A 60 -12.58 -10.10 1.81
N LYS A 61 -13.58 -10.98 1.98
CA LYS A 61 -13.55 -12.32 1.38
C LYS A 61 -14.01 -12.24 -0.06
N SER A 62 -13.29 -12.93 -0.96
CA SER A 62 -13.73 -13.11 -2.34
C SER A 62 -14.77 -14.22 -2.45
N GLU A 63 -15.20 -14.52 -3.69
CA GLU A 63 -16.10 -15.64 -3.99
C GLU A 63 -15.54 -17.00 -3.53
N THR A 64 -14.22 -17.13 -3.40
CA THR A 64 -13.57 -18.34 -2.88
C THR A 64 -13.66 -18.46 -1.35
N GLY A 65 -14.22 -17.45 -0.67
CA GLY A 65 -14.32 -17.38 0.79
C GLY A 65 -13.03 -16.96 1.49
N LEU A 66 -11.97 -16.66 0.75
CA LEU A 66 -10.66 -16.25 1.25
C LEU A 66 -10.42 -14.77 0.95
N SER A 67 -9.79 -14.06 1.89
CA SER A 67 -9.29 -12.69 1.66
C SER A 67 -7.85 -12.69 1.13
N LEU A 68 -7.41 -11.53 0.62
CA LEU A 68 -6.02 -11.34 0.21
C LEU A 68 -5.05 -11.65 1.36
N ASN A 69 -5.43 -11.30 2.58
CA ASN A 69 -4.64 -11.55 3.78
C ASN A 69 -4.65 -13.01 4.26
N ASP A 70 -5.67 -13.81 3.93
CA ASP A 70 -5.83 -15.16 4.49
C ASP A 70 -4.94 -16.21 3.82
N ASN A 71 -4.74 -16.14 2.50
CA ASN A 71 -4.13 -17.25 1.75
C ASN A 71 -3.08 -16.83 0.71
N ASN A 72 -2.96 -15.53 0.41
CA ASN A 72 -2.16 -15.05 -0.72
C ASN A 72 -0.95 -14.20 -0.30
N LEU A 73 -0.83 -13.88 1.00
CA LEU A 73 0.27 -13.08 1.54
C LEU A 73 0.97 -13.84 2.67
N LEU A 74 2.29 -13.87 2.62
CA LEU A 74 3.10 -14.48 3.66
C LEU A 74 3.09 -13.60 4.92
N THR A 75 2.60 -14.15 6.03
CA THR A 75 2.71 -13.51 7.34
C THR A 75 4.18 -13.38 7.70
N SER A 76 4.63 -12.15 7.84
CA SER A 76 6.02 -11.84 8.17
C SER A 76 6.16 -11.63 9.69
N PRO A 77 7.32 -11.97 10.28
CA PRO A 77 7.57 -11.74 11.69
C PRO A 77 7.56 -10.24 12.02
N THR A 78 7.30 -9.88 13.27
CA THR A 78 7.40 -8.48 13.70
C THR A 78 8.88 -8.11 13.90
N ILE A 79 9.37 -7.15 13.12
CA ILE A 79 10.74 -6.58 13.27
C ILE A 79 10.74 -5.35 14.17
N GLN A 80 9.60 -4.67 14.29
CA GLN A 80 9.50 -3.45 15.08
C GLN A 80 9.71 -3.75 16.56
N ASP A 81 10.65 -3.03 17.19
CA ASP A 81 10.85 -3.08 18.63
C ASP A 81 9.56 -2.72 19.37
N ASP A 82 9.36 -3.33 20.53
CA ASP A 82 8.20 -3.01 21.35
C ASP A 82 8.26 -1.54 21.84
N LEU A 83 7.07 -0.96 22.04
CA LEU A 83 6.94 0.44 22.43
C LEU A 83 7.66 0.75 23.75
N PHE A 84 7.68 -0.19 24.70
CA PHE A 84 8.34 0.01 25.98
C PHE A 84 9.86 0.13 25.80
N SER A 85 10.48 -0.75 25.02
CA SER A 85 11.90 -0.68 24.66
C SER A 85 12.25 0.64 23.96
N ILE A 86 11.39 1.09 23.03
CA ILE A 86 11.55 2.39 22.35
C ILE A 86 11.54 3.54 23.37
N LEU A 87 10.56 3.57 24.27
CA LEU A 87 10.43 4.63 25.30
C LEU A 87 11.59 4.63 26.29
N VAL A 88 12.09 3.46 26.69
CA VAL A 88 13.26 3.35 27.59
C VAL A 88 14.52 3.90 26.91
N ARG A 89 14.77 3.56 25.63
CA ARG A 89 15.90 4.12 24.88
C ARG A 89 15.77 5.63 24.69
N TYR A 90 14.57 6.11 24.41
CA TYR A 90 14.28 7.55 24.27
C TYR A 90 14.70 8.34 25.51
N ARG A 91 14.49 7.78 26.71
CA ARG A 91 14.86 8.42 27.99
C ARG A 91 16.36 8.39 28.32
N LYS A 92 17.18 7.62 27.60
CA LYS A 92 18.63 7.53 27.86
C LYS A 92 19.42 8.70 27.29
N HIS A 93 18.85 9.47 26.37
CA HIS A 93 19.55 10.55 25.68
C HIS A 93 18.97 11.92 26.08
N THR A 94 19.83 12.91 26.32
CA THR A 94 19.42 14.28 26.66
C THR A 94 18.71 14.99 25.51
N TYR A 95 19.07 14.64 24.27
CA TYR A 95 18.51 15.18 23.04
C TYR A 95 18.10 14.05 22.13
N VAL A 96 16.91 14.15 21.52
CA VAL A 96 16.37 13.15 20.59
C VAL A 96 15.78 13.85 19.38
N ILE A 97 16.00 13.27 18.20
CA ILE A 97 15.42 13.73 16.94
C ILE A 97 14.28 12.76 16.57
N THR A 98 13.14 13.33 16.22
CA THR A 98 11.98 12.58 15.72
C THR A 98 11.58 13.12 14.36
N ALA A 99 11.25 12.24 13.44
CA ALA A 99 10.75 12.60 12.10
C ALA A 99 9.55 11.71 11.74
N ASP A 100 8.63 12.25 10.96
CA ASP A 100 7.52 11.52 10.36
C ASP A 100 7.75 11.36 8.86
N ILE A 101 7.56 10.14 8.35
CA ILE A 101 7.68 9.86 6.92
C ILE A 101 6.29 9.98 6.30
N ALA A 102 6.04 11.13 5.68
CA ALA A 102 4.78 11.39 5.02
C ALA A 102 4.48 10.31 3.95
N LYS A 103 3.31 9.69 4.06
CA LYS A 103 2.85 8.63 3.15
C LYS A 103 3.85 7.45 3.06
N MET A 104 4.47 7.04 4.18
CA MET A 104 5.52 6.00 4.25
C MET A 104 5.28 4.79 3.34
N TYR A 105 4.12 4.12 3.45
CA TYR A 105 3.83 2.93 2.62
C TYR A 105 3.83 3.25 1.11
N ARG A 106 3.42 4.46 0.72
CA ARG A 106 3.39 4.87 -0.69
C ARG A 106 4.76 5.20 -1.26
N GLN A 107 5.80 5.25 -0.42
CA GLN A 107 7.18 5.41 -0.88
C GLN A 107 7.79 4.09 -1.38
N ILE A 108 7.07 2.97 -1.27
CA ILE A 108 7.54 1.64 -1.61
C ILE A 108 6.75 1.14 -2.81
N LEU A 109 7.44 0.90 -3.92
CA LEU A 109 6.84 0.32 -5.11
C LEU A 109 6.69 -1.19 -4.95
N VAL A 110 5.54 -1.70 -5.36
CA VAL A 110 5.25 -3.13 -5.50
C VAL A 110 5.78 -3.57 -6.86
N THR A 111 6.37 -4.77 -6.90
CA THR A 111 6.81 -5.41 -8.15
C THR A 111 5.65 -5.53 -9.13
N GLU A 112 5.91 -5.31 -10.41
CA GLU A 112 4.84 -5.20 -11.43
C GLU A 112 3.96 -6.45 -11.48
N GLU A 113 4.58 -7.62 -11.34
CA GLU A 113 3.94 -8.94 -11.29
C GLU A 113 2.91 -9.09 -10.16
N GLN A 114 3.05 -8.33 -9.07
CA GLN A 114 2.18 -8.41 -7.89
C GLN A 114 1.14 -7.30 -7.82
N ARG A 115 1.17 -6.32 -8.73
CA ARG A 115 0.23 -5.18 -8.72
C ARG A 115 -1.19 -5.59 -9.05
N ASP A 116 -1.37 -6.70 -9.77
CA ASP A 116 -2.69 -7.24 -10.10
C ASP A 116 -3.41 -7.88 -8.91
N MET A 117 -2.70 -8.11 -7.81
CA MET A 117 -3.31 -8.45 -6.52
C MET A 117 -3.85 -7.23 -5.76
N GLN A 118 -3.70 -6.02 -6.33
CA GLN A 118 -4.09 -4.75 -5.71
C GLN A 118 -4.89 -3.88 -6.69
N ARG A 119 -5.86 -4.47 -7.39
CA ARG A 119 -6.75 -3.74 -8.31
C ARG A 119 -7.90 -3.08 -7.57
N ILE A 120 -8.38 -1.96 -8.10
CA ILE A 120 -9.54 -1.22 -7.58
C ILE A 120 -10.41 -0.75 -8.74
N LEU A 121 -11.71 -0.65 -8.48
CA LEU A 121 -12.69 -0.08 -9.42
C LEU A 121 -13.07 1.31 -8.96
N TRP A 122 -12.88 2.33 -9.79
CA TRP A 122 -13.21 3.70 -9.38
C TRP A 122 -14.16 4.37 -10.37
N LEU A 123 -15.24 4.94 -9.84
CA LEU A 123 -16.17 5.76 -10.60
C LEU A 123 -15.78 7.24 -10.47
N VAL A 124 -15.37 7.82 -11.58
CA VAL A 124 -14.88 9.20 -11.65
C VAL A 124 -16.04 10.19 -11.60
N ALA A 125 -17.11 9.93 -12.36
CA ALA A 125 -18.36 10.67 -12.29
C ALA A 125 -19.56 9.73 -12.55
N PRO A 126 -20.77 10.04 -12.07
CA PRO A 126 -21.95 9.17 -12.21
C PRO A 126 -22.34 8.86 -13.66
N ASP A 127 -21.96 9.73 -14.59
CA ASP A 127 -22.20 9.65 -16.03
C ASP A 127 -21.06 8.97 -16.80
N GLN A 128 -19.96 8.63 -16.12
CA GLN A 128 -18.81 7.97 -16.72
C GLN A 128 -18.83 6.46 -16.44
N GLU A 129 -18.17 5.71 -17.31
CA GLU A 129 -18.00 4.27 -17.10
C GLU A 129 -17.05 3.98 -15.94
N LEU A 130 -17.31 2.88 -15.25
CA LEU A 130 -16.44 2.37 -14.19
C LEU A 130 -15.04 2.08 -14.76
N GLN A 131 -14.00 2.49 -14.05
CA GLN A 131 -12.63 2.34 -14.52
C GLN A 131 -11.80 1.46 -13.60
N ASP A 132 -10.94 0.64 -14.19
CA ASP A 132 -10.00 -0.23 -13.51
C ASP A 132 -8.65 0.45 -13.25
N TYR A 133 -8.14 0.28 -12.04
CA TYR A 133 -6.82 0.77 -11.65
C TYR A 133 -6.04 -0.30 -10.91
N LYS A 134 -4.72 -0.33 -11.13
CA LYS A 134 -3.76 -1.07 -10.31
C LYS A 134 -3.04 -0.13 -9.36
N LEU A 135 -2.93 -0.50 -8.09
CA LEU A 135 -2.10 0.21 -7.13
C LEU A 135 -0.64 -0.19 -7.34
N ASN A 136 0.24 0.79 -7.51
CA ASN A 136 1.66 0.55 -7.77
C ASN A 136 2.50 0.50 -6.50
N THR A 137 1.97 1.03 -5.39
CA THR A 137 2.69 1.19 -4.14
C THR A 137 2.10 0.33 -3.04
N LEU A 138 2.91 0.01 -2.04
CA LEU A 138 2.47 -0.78 -0.89
C LEU A 138 1.26 -0.12 -0.20
N MET A 139 0.16 -0.86 -0.09
CA MET A 139 -1.02 -0.44 0.66
C MET A 139 -0.88 -0.77 2.14
N TYR A 140 -1.45 0.07 3.00
CA TYR A 140 -1.71 -0.31 4.38
C TYR A 140 -2.92 -1.25 4.43
N GLY A 141 -2.99 -2.08 5.48
CA GLY A 141 -4.08 -3.04 5.68
C GLY A 141 -3.80 -4.45 5.15
N THR A 142 -2.71 -4.65 4.40
CA THR A 142 -2.22 -6.00 4.09
C THR A 142 -1.33 -6.53 5.21
N SER A 143 -1.40 -7.84 5.46
CA SER A 143 -0.64 -8.52 6.52
C SER A 143 0.86 -8.20 6.54
N PRO A 144 1.60 -8.18 5.42
CA PRO A 144 3.03 -7.90 5.41
C PRO A 144 3.39 -6.41 5.34
N ALA A 145 2.44 -5.49 5.21
CA ALA A 145 2.74 -4.07 4.91
C ALA A 145 3.69 -3.43 5.93
N SER A 146 3.41 -3.59 7.22
CA SER A 146 4.23 -3.02 8.29
C SER A 146 5.64 -3.62 8.33
N PHE A 147 5.76 -4.92 8.07
CA PHE A 147 7.05 -5.58 7.96
C PHE A 147 7.86 -5.04 6.79
N ILE A 148 7.30 -5.04 5.58
CA ILE A 148 7.99 -4.58 4.36
C ILE A 148 8.45 -3.14 4.55
N ALA A 149 7.56 -2.28 5.06
CA ALA A 149 7.90 -0.87 5.23
C ALA A 149 9.01 -0.64 6.27
N THR A 150 9.01 -1.41 7.35
CA THR A 150 10.07 -1.37 8.37
C THR A 150 11.39 -1.93 7.81
N CYS A 151 11.36 -3.06 7.10
CA CYS A 151 12.52 -3.63 6.42
C CYS A 151 13.18 -2.64 5.47
N CYS A 152 12.38 -1.96 4.63
CA CYS A 152 12.89 -0.95 3.71
C CYS A 152 13.63 0.17 4.46
N LEU A 153 13.10 0.64 5.60
CA LEU A 153 13.79 1.66 6.40
C LEU A 153 15.10 1.16 7.01
N HIS A 154 15.11 -0.04 7.58
CA HIS A 154 16.34 -0.62 8.13
C HIS A 154 17.41 -0.82 7.05
N GLU A 155 17.02 -1.34 5.89
CA GLU A 155 17.93 -1.55 4.76
C GLU A 155 18.48 -0.22 4.24
N LEU A 156 17.63 0.80 4.06
CA LEU A 156 18.07 2.14 3.67
C LEU A 156 19.02 2.75 4.68
N ALA A 157 18.76 2.60 5.98
CA ALA A 157 19.66 3.07 7.03
C ALA A 157 21.01 2.35 6.97
N PHE A 158 21.01 1.02 6.81
CA PHE A 158 22.22 0.22 6.70
C PHE A 158 23.06 0.60 5.47
N GLN A 159 22.43 0.74 4.30
CA GLN A 159 23.12 1.12 3.05
C GLN A 159 23.73 2.52 3.10
N ASN A 160 23.13 3.44 3.85
CA ASN A 160 23.54 4.83 3.89
C ASN A 160 24.32 5.22 5.17
N GLN A 161 24.58 4.26 6.07
CA GLN A 161 25.28 4.49 7.35
C GLN A 161 26.68 5.10 7.21
N THR A 162 27.32 4.95 6.05
CA THR A 162 28.67 5.49 5.76
C THR A 162 28.62 6.88 5.14
N LYS A 163 27.48 7.30 4.59
CA LYS A 163 27.32 8.55 3.83
C LYS A 163 26.70 9.69 4.64
N PHE A 164 25.91 9.38 5.66
CA PHE A 164 25.29 10.37 6.55
C PHE A 164 25.85 10.24 7.98
N PRO A 165 25.80 11.30 8.80
CA PRO A 165 26.41 11.29 10.13
C PRO A 165 25.84 10.17 11.01
N LYS A 166 26.72 9.61 11.85
CA LYS A 166 26.38 8.63 12.89
C LYS A 166 25.73 9.29 14.09
#